data_AF-A0A5C7MDT1-F1
#
_entry.id   AF-A0A5C7MDT1-F1
#
_cell.length_a   1.000
_cell.length_b   1.000
_cell.length_c   1.000
_cell.angle_alpha   90.00
_cell.angle_beta   90.00
_cell.angle_gamma   90.00
#
_symmetry.space_group_name_H-M   'P 1'
#
loop_
_entity.id
_entity.type
_entity.pdbx_description
1 polymer ?
#
loop_
_entity_poly.entity_id
_entity_poly.type
_entity_poly.pdbx_seq_one_letter_code
_entity_poly.pdbx_strand_id
1 'polypeptide(L)'
;NAAWLLLSSEWVSAEEALRMGLVWRVCEPDDLLPEARRHAEIIAARPLSSLMAVKHAMVEPTREAIVAATQRESGQFAELLGGAANADALSAFVGRKG
;
A
#
# COMPACT_ATOMS: atom_id res chain seq x y z
N ASN A 1 5.16 1.35 13.89
CA ASN A 1 5.29 0.42 12.75
C ASN A 1 5.80 1.12 11.49
N ALA A 2 5.20 2.24 11.05
CA ALA A 2 5.59 2.92 9.81
C ALA A 2 7.08 3.34 9.72
N ALA A 3 7.64 3.98 10.74
CA ALA A 3 9.04 4.43 10.70
C ALA A 3 10.04 3.26 10.55
N TRP A 4 9.78 2.12 11.21
CA TRP A 4 10.62 0.93 11.05
C TRP A 4 10.59 0.42 9.61
N LEU A 5 9.40 0.22 9.04
CA LEU A 5 9.25 -0.24 7.65
C LEU A 5 9.96 0.67 6.65
N LEU A 6 9.72 1.98 6.74
CA LEU A 6 10.20 2.94 5.76
C LEU A 6 11.71 3.21 5.86
N LEU A 7 12.29 3.11 7.06
CA LEU A 7 13.71 3.43 7.28
C LEU A 7 14.62 2.19 7.28
N SER A 8 14.12 1.02 7.70
CA SER A 8 14.92 -0.22 7.71
C SER A 8 14.99 -0.89 6.34
N SER A 9 13.96 -0.71 5.49
CA SER A 9 13.81 -1.44 4.21
C SER A 9 13.82 -2.97 4.37
N GLU A 10 13.52 -3.48 5.57
CA GLU A 10 13.44 -4.90 5.86
C GLU A 10 12.14 -5.52 5.33
N TRP A 11 12.20 -6.81 5.01
CA TRP A 11 11.00 -7.59 4.67
C TRP A 11 10.14 -7.84 5.90
N VAL A 12 8.81 -7.84 5.71
CA VAL A 12 7.85 -8.23 6.75
C VAL A 12 7.06 -9.46 6.34
N SER A 13 6.86 -10.37 7.29
CA SER A 13 6.00 -11.55 7.09
C SER A 13 4.52 -11.15 7.06
N ALA A 14 3.66 -12.06 6.58
CA ALA A 14 2.21 -11.86 6.57
C ALA A 14 1.65 -11.64 7.99
N GLU A 15 2.17 -12.36 8.98
CA GLU A 15 1.77 -12.26 10.39
C GLU A 15 2.19 -10.93 11.01
N GLU A 16 3.39 -10.45 10.67
CA GLU A 16 3.84 -9.12 11.11
C GLU A 16 2.99 -8.04 10.44
N ALA A 17 2.72 -8.14 9.14
CA ALA A 17 1.84 -7.20 8.44
C ALA A 17 0.43 -7.15 9.07
N LEU A 18 -0.09 -8.29 9.53
CA LEU A 18 -1.37 -8.37 10.24
C LEU A 18 -1.29 -7.68 11.61
N ARG A 19 -0.25 -7.96 12.41
CA ARG A 19 0.00 -7.27 13.69
C ARG A 19 0.16 -5.77 13.52
N MET A 20 0.79 -5.35 12.41
CA MET A 20 1.00 -3.96 12.09
C MET A 20 -0.27 -3.23 11.60
N GLY A 21 -1.34 -3.96 11.26
CA GLY A 21 -2.58 -3.43 10.72
C GLY A 21 -2.53 -3.08 9.22
N LEU A 22 -1.54 -3.60 8.49
CA LEU A 22 -1.39 -3.38 7.03
C LEU A 22 -2.29 -4.31 6.21
N VAL A 23 -2.57 -5.50 6.74
CA VAL A 23 -3.50 -6.46 6.15
C VAL A 23 -4.60 -6.78 7.15
N TRP A 24 -5.78 -7.14 6.63
CA TRP A 24 -6.93 -7.45 7.46
C TRP A 24 -6.93 -8.90 7.98
N ARG A 25 -6.41 -9.84 7.17
CA ARG A 25 -6.42 -11.28 7.46
C ARG A 25 -5.24 -11.96 6.76
N VAL A 26 -4.78 -13.07 7.35
CA VAL A 26 -3.81 -14.02 6.78
C VAL A 26 -4.50 -15.38 6.66
N CYS A 27 -4.12 -16.15 5.65
CA CYS A 27 -4.57 -17.53 5.41
C CYS A 27 -3.39 -18.34 4.87
N GLU A 28 -3.56 -19.66 4.78
CA GLU A 28 -2.61 -20.51 4.07
C GLU A 28 -2.50 -20.09 2.59
N PRO A 29 -1.33 -20.25 1.95
CA PRO A 29 -1.12 -19.83 0.57
C PRO A 29 -2.12 -20.43 -0.42
N ASP A 30 -2.46 -21.72 -0.25
CA ASP A 30 -3.38 -22.45 -1.13
C ASP A 30 -4.83 -21.93 -1.02
N ASP A 31 -5.18 -21.29 0.10
CA ASP A 31 -6.52 -20.75 0.36
C ASP A 31 -6.68 -19.28 -0.08
N LEU A 32 -5.60 -18.62 -0.52
CA LEU A 32 -5.61 -17.18 -0.81
C LEU A 32 -6.69 -16.77 -1.80
N LEU A 33 -6.75 -17.44 -2.96
CA LEU A 33 -7.73 -17.12 -4.00
C LEU A 33 -9.16 -17.51 -3.59
N PRO A 34 -9.42 -18.73 -3.04
CA PRO A 34 -10.73 -19.08 -2.50
C PRO A 34 -11.26 -18.08 -1.47
N GLU A 35 -10.47 -17.70 -0.47
CA GLU A 35 -10.90 -16.77 0.58
C GLU A 35 -11.12 -15.35 0.03
N ALA A 36 -10.23 -14.85 -0.82
CA ALA A 36 -10.41 -13.54 -1.46
C ALA A 36 -11.69 -13.48 -2.30
N ARG A 37 -11.99 -14.54 -3.08
CA ARG A 37 -13.22 -14.65 -3.86
C ARG A 37 -14.45 -14.62 -2.94
N ARG A 38 -14.45 -15.45 -1.89
CA ARG A 38 -15.56 -15.53 -0.93
C ARG A 38 -15.88 -14.16 -0.33
N HIS A 39 -14.85 -13.39 0.04
CA HIS A 39 -15.04 -12.03 0.57
C HIS A 39 -15.56 -11.04 -0.49
N ALA A 40 -15.05 -11.11 -1.72
CA ALA A 40 -15.53 -10.28 -2.82
C ALA A 40 -17.01 -10.55 -3.14
N GLU A 41 -17.45 -11.81 -3.13
CA GLU A 41 -18.84 -12.19 -3.34
C GLU A 41 -19.77 -11.64 -2.25
N ILE A 42 -19.34 -11.67 -0.99
CA ILE A 42 -20.09 -11.07 0.13
C ILE A 42 -20.30 -9.57 -0.07
N ILE A 43 -19.29 -8.86 -0.57
CA ILE A 43 -19.38 -7.42 -0.87
C ILE A 43 -20.29 -7.21 -2.09
N ALA A 44 -20.09 -7.97 -3.17
CA ALA A 44 -20.85 -7.86 -4.41
C ALA A 44 -22.36 -8.11 -4.23
N ALA A 45 -22.74 -8.89 -3.22
CA ALA A 45 -24.14 -9.12 -2.86
C ALA A 45 -24.84 -7.90 -2.20
N ARG A 46 -24.14 -6.77 -1.97
CA ARG A 46 -24.71 -5.56 -1.36
C ARG A 46 -25.11 -4.53 -2.42
N PRO A 47 -26.13 -3.69 -2.18
CA PRO A 47 -26.48 -2.62 -3.10
C PRO A 47 -25.30 -1.68 -3.35
N LEU A 48 -24.97 -1.45 -4.62
CA LEU A 48 -23.83 -0.63 -5.03
C LEU A 48 -23.87 0.78 -4.43
N SER A 49 -25.03 1.42 -4.42
CA SER A 49 -25.22 2.75 -3.84
C SER A 49 -24.85 2.80 -2.35
N SER A 50 -25.21 1.77 -1.58
CA SER A 50 -24.84 1.66 -0.16
C SER A 50 -23.34 1.47 0.02
N LEU A 51 -22.71 0.60 -0.77
CA LEU A 51 -21.26 0.38 -0.73
C LEU A 51 -20.49 1.67 -1.05
N MET A 52 -20.91 2.41 -2.08
CA MET A 52 -20.29 3.68 -2.46
C MET A 52 -20.44 4.73 -1.36
N ALA A 53 -21.64 4.87 -0.78
CA ALA A 53 -21.89 5.83 0.30
C ALA A 53 -21.02 5.55 1.54
N VAL A 54 -20.92 4.28 1.95
CA VAL A 54 -20.08 3.87 3.08
C VAL A 54 -18.60 4.14 2.78
N LYS A 55 -18.10 3.72 1.61
CA LYS A 55 -16.71 3.95 1.22
C LYS A 55 -16.38 5.44 1.16
N HIS A 56 -17.29 6.25 0.63
CA HIS A 56 -17.11 7.70 0.58
C HIS A 56 -17.00 8.29 1.99
N ALA A 57 -17.96 8.00 2.87
CA ALA A 57 -17.96 8.50 4.25
C ALA A 57 -16.70 8.08 5.04
N MET A 58 -16.18 6.88 4.80
CA MET A 58 -14.96 6.39 5.43
C MET A 58 -13.70 7.12 4.95
N VAL A 59 -13.59 7.40 3.65
CA VAL A 59 -12.36 7.93 3.04
C VAL A 59 -12.27 9.45 3.14
N GLU A 60 -13.41 10.14 3.04
CA GLU A 60 -13.45 11.60 2.89
C GLU A 60 -12.66 12.38 3.94
N PRO A 61 -12.71 12.05 5.26
CA PRO A 61 -11.96 12.78 6.28
C PRO A 61 -10.44 12.76 6.10
N THR A 62 -9.91 11.78 5.36
CA THR A 62 -8.46 11.59 5.17
C THR A 62 -7.97 11.99 3.78
N ARG A 63 -8.90 12.28 2.85
CA ARG A 63 -8.58 12.49 1.44
C ARG A 63 -7.58 13.62 1.22
N GLU A 64 -7.85 14.80 1.79
CA GLU A 64 -6.99 15.97 1.64
C GLU A 64 -5.59 15.74 2.22
N ALA A 65 -5.51 15.09 3.38
CA ALA A 65 -4.24 14.78 4.02
C ALA A 65 -3.39 13.81 3.18
N ILE A 66 -4.02 12.82 2.54
CA ILE A 66 -3.35 11.90 1.61
C ILE A 66 -2.81 12.67 0.41
N VAL A 67 -3.63 13.52 -0.23
CA VAL A 67 -3.18 14.33 -1.39
C VAL A 67 -1.97 15.20 -1.02
N ALA A 68 -2.03 15.89 0.13
CA ALA A 68 -0.94 16.72 0.61
C ALA A 68 0.32 15.89 0.93
N ALA A 69 0.17 14.68 1.47
CA ALA A 69 1.30 13.77 1.71
C ALA A 69 1.97 13.34 0.40
N THR A 70 1.19 12.90 -0.58
CA THR A 70 1.68 12.52 -1.90
C THR A 70 2.43 13.65 -2.61
N GLN A 71 1.97 14.91 -2.47
CA GLN A 71 2.68 16.08 -3.01
C GLN A 71 4.04 16.29 -2.35
N ARG A 72 4.13 16.15 -1.02
CA ARG A 72 5.42 16.22 -0.30
C ARG A 72 6.37 15.12 -0.72
N GLU A 73 5.88 13.88 -0.77
CA GLU A 73 6.66 12.71 -1.21
C GLU A 73 7.19 12.89 -2.64
N SER A 74 6.35 13.38 -3.55
CA SER A 74 6.74 13.63 -4.94
C SER A 74 7.81 14.72 -5.06
N GLY A 75 7.70 15.80 -4.26
CA GLY A 75 8.71 16.87 -4.22
C GLY A 75 10.05 16.36 -3.72
N GLN A 76 10.06 15.62 -2.60
CA GLN A 76 11.26 14.99 -2.05
C GLN A 76 11.88 14.00 -3.05
N PHE A 77 11.06 13.20 -3.73
CA PHE A 77 11.52 12.28 -4.74
C PHE A 77 12.17 13.01 -5.93
N ALA A 78 11.60 14.12 -6.40
CA ALA A 78 12.17 14.91 -7.49
C ALA A 78 13.55 15.52 -7.11
N GLU A 79 13.69 16.04 -5.88
CA GLU A 79 14.96 16.54 -5.37
C GLU A 79 16.03 15.44 -5.29
N LEU A 80 15.66 14.29 -4.74
CA LEU A 80 16.56 13.13 -4.66
C LEU A 80 16.92 12.63 -6.06
N LEU A 81 15.95 12.60 -7.00
CA LEU A 81 16.18 12.15 -8.37
C LEU A 81 17.15 13.07 -9.15
N GLY A 82 17.07 14.38 -8.92
CA GLY A 82 17.93 15.39 -9.55
C GLY A 82 19.31 15.54 -8.91
N GLY A 83 19.53 14.92 -7.74
CA GLY A 83 20.83 14.91 -7.07
C GLY A 83 21.82 13.94 -7.70
N ALA A 84 23.12 14.26 -7.63
CA ALA A 84 24.21 13.46 -8.21
C ALA A 84 24.24 11.99 -7.73
N ALA A 85 23.66 11.69 -6.56
CA ALA A 85 23.56 10.32 -6.02
C ALA A 85 22.56 9.42 -6.76
N ASN A 86 21.69 9.97 -7.60
CA ASN A 86 20.59 9.21 -8.20
C ASN A 86 20.88 8.63 -9.59
N ALA A 87 21.87 9.18 -10.31
CA ALA A 87 22.31 8.60 -11.58
C ALA A 87 22.86 7.17 -11.41
N ASP A 88 23.62 6.94 -10.34
CA ASP A 88 24.22 5.64 -10.04
C ASP A 88 23.19 4.63 -9.47
N ALA A 89 22.26 5.10 -8.63
CA ALA A 89 21.21 4.26 -8.05
C ALA A 89 20.17 3.80 -9.09
N LEU A 90 19.80 4.66 -10.04
CA LEU A 90 18.88 4.31 -11.14
C LEU A 90 19.54 3.29 -12.10
N SER A 91 20.84 3.42 -12.36
CA SER A 91 21.63 2.46 -13.14
C SER A 91 21.67 1.08 -12.50
N ALA A 92 21.87 1.01 -11.17
CA ALA A 92 21.86 -0.24 -10.41
C ALA A 92 20.46 -0.91 -10.33
N PHE A 93 19.38 -0.12 -10.32
CA PHE A 93 18.01 -0.63 -10.30
C PHE A 93 17.59 -1.25 -11.65
N VAL A 94 17.99 -0.63 -12.77
CA VAL A 94 17.70 -1.15 -14.13
C VAL A 94 18.46 -2.45 -14.42
N GLY A 95 19.65 -2.64 -13.85
CA GLY A 95 20.46 -3.86 -13.99
C GLY A 95 19.95 -5.07 -13.18
N ARG A 96 18.98 -4.88 -12.27
CA ARG A 96 18.48 -5.92 -11.34
C ARG A 96 17.15 -6.56 -11.73
N LYS A 97 16.78 -6.56 -13.01
CA LYS A 97 15.71 -7.44 -13.49
C LYS A 97 16.23 -8.88 -13.60
N GLY A 98 16.13 -9.61 -12.48
CA GLY A 98 16.28 -11.05 -12.38
C GLY A 98 15.09 -11.62 -11.63
#